data_AF-A0A3M7MVL5-F1
#
_entry.id   AF-A0A3M7MVL5-F1
#
_cell.length_a   1.000
_cell.length_b   1.000
_cell.length_c   1.000
_cell.angle_alpha   90.00
_cell.angle_beta   90.00
_cell.angle_gamma   90.00
#
_symmetry.space_group_name_H-M   'P 1'
#
loop_
_entity.id
_entity.type
_entity.pdbx_description
1 polymer ?
#
loop_
_entity_poly.entity_id
_entity_poly.type
_entity_poly.pdbx_seq_one_letter_code
_entity_poly.pdbx_strand_id
1 'polypeptide(L)'
;MALMANSQPPSPLRLSSASASASTLSLVSGRTTSPDCLPRSQKHSFQNIRTPRYVGDHYPLIRTISPHLIPAHVAKDHSAIFCARSMAQMHNTVIRAINSSYNHALAVRFEDADDFLFFNKQLCAMIRHHQTTTDTYLFPAIEKLLLSKTGGDMNISSKIAEHERFMHSFKLFEAYVQRTKPAEYVGRTFRHLIESFAPRLIQHLHDEIPVLTSAWVLDSGELMKAWKKSHEKASRRAGSQVQACWVLGCQDRSFQVDGRACEFPNVTGLVHWLVGRLYGKKHERAWRWCPSDLQGRRRLLPPEFACIAR
;
A
#
# COMPACT_ATOMS: atom_id res chain seq x y z
N MET A 1 -54.31 26.56 7.18
CA MET A 1 -53.78 25.99 5.91
C MET A 1 -52.63 25.06 6.31
N ALA A 2 -52.87 23.83 6.78
CA ALA A 2 -53.37 22.64 6.07
C ALA A 2 -52.46 22.34 4.85
N LEU A 3 -51.70 21.24 4.78
CA LEU A 3 -52.07 19.85 5.06
C LEU A 3 -50.90 19.00 5.57
N MET A 4 -51.22 18.09 6.50
CA MET A 4 -50.49 16.87 6.82
C MET A 4 -51.02 15.69 6.00
N ALA A 5 -50.14 14.74 5.64
CA ALA A 5 -50.42 13.30 5.45
C ALA A 5 -49.04 12.61 5.33
N ASN A 6 -48.51 11.79 6.24
CA ASN A 6 -48.94 10.55 6.91
C ASN A 6 -48.66 9.26 6.10
N SER A 7 -47.70 8.48 6.64
CA SER A 7 -47.53 7.01 6.73
C SER A 7 -47.48 6.06 5.51
N GLN A 8 -46.37 5.31 5.37
CA GLN A 8 -46.21 3.83 5.59
C GLN A 8 -44.94 3.25 4.90
N PRO A 9 -44.19 2.32 5.53
CA PRO A 9 -43.38 1.27 4.87
C PRO A 9 -43.98 -0.13 5.16
N PRO A 10 -43.39 -1.27 4.72
CA PRO A 10 -42.68 -1.65 3.49
C PRO A 10 -43.35 -2.90 2.82
N SER A 11 -42.79 -3.44 1.72
CA SER A 11 -42.96 -4.87 1.38
C SER A 11 -41.81 -5.42 0.53
N PRO A 12 -41.37 -6.68 0.75
CA PRO A 12 -40.14 -7.24 0.23
C PRO A 12 -40.35 -8.00 -1.08
N LEU A 13 -39.41 -7.87 -2.03
CA LEU A 13 -39.39 -8.71 -3.21
C LEU A 13 -38.67 -10.04 -2.91
N ARG A 14 -39.52 -11.08 -2.93
CA ARG A 14 -39.31 -12.52 -2.98
C ARG A 14 -37.92 -13.00 -3.44
N LEU A 15 -37.26 -13.79 -2.58
CA LEU A 15 -36.36 -14.86 -3.01
C LEU A 15 -37.19 -15.98 -3.66
N SER A 16 -36.87 -16.33 -4.90
CA SER A 16 -37.29 -17.60 -5.48
C SER A 16 -36.20 -18.63 -5.23
N SER A 17 -36.52 -19.61 -4.38
CA SER A 17 -35.83 -20.88 -4.27
C SER A 17 -36.12 -21.74 -5.51
N ALA A 18 -35.08 -22.34 -6.08
CA ALA A 18 -35.23 -23.52 -6.93
C ALA A 18 -34.14 -24.52 -6.54
N SER A 19 -34.61 -25.66 -6.04
CA SER A 19 -33.89 -26.81 -5.53
C SER A 19 -33.36 -27.71 -6.65
N ALA A 20 -32.22 -28.33 -6.35
CA ALA A 20 -31.76 -29.67 -6.68
C ALA A 20 -32.31 -30.37 -7.94
N SER A 21 -31.39 -30.82 -8.78
CA SER A 21 -31.58 -32.00 -9.63
C SER A 21 -30.38 -32.92 -9.45
N ALA A 22 -30.64 -34.05 -8.80
CA ALA A 22 -29.76 -35.20 -8.75
C ALA A 22 -29.71 -35.87 -10.13
N SER A 23 -28.57 -36.44 -10.49
CA SER A 23 -28.53 -37.52 -11.48
C SER A 23 -27.48 -38.54 -11.06
N THR A 24 -27.96 -39.77 -11.03
CA THR A 24 -27.36 -40.99 -10.53
C THR A 24 -26.63 -41.75 -11.64
N LEU A 25 -25.63 -42.52 -11.20
CA LEU A 25 -25.14 -43.80 -11.74
C LEU A 25 -24.33 -43.82 -13.05
N SER A 26 -23.07 -44.25 -12.93
CA SER A 26 -22.68 -45.57 -13.43
C SER A 26 -21.34 -46.03 -12.86
N LEU A 27 -21.39 -47.20 -12.22
CA LEU A 27 -20.25 -48.04 -11.85
C LEU A 27 -19.73 -48.74 -13.11
N VAL A 28 -18.44 -48.61 -13.41
CA VAL A 28 -17.68 -49.66 -14.12
C VAL A 28 -16.36 -49.87 -13.41
N SER A 29 -16.18 -51.11 -12.98
CA SER A 29 -14.99 -51.71 -12.37
C SER A 29 -13.89 -51.89 -13.41
N GLY A 30 -12.64 -51.64 -13.01
CA GLY A 30 -11.45 -51.92 -13.83
C GLY A 30 -10.18 -51.76 -13.00
N ARG A 31 -9.85 -52.80 -12.22
CA ARG A 31 -8.65 -52.89 -11.37
C ARG A 31 -7.50 -53.44 -12.21
N THR A 32 -6.43 -52.66 -12.40
CA THR A 32 -5.09 -53.17 -12.69
C THR A 32 -4.07 -52.37 -11.90
N THR A 33 -3.47 -53.06 -10.93
CA THR A 33 -2.41 -52.61 -10.04
C THR A 33 -1.07 -52.59 -10.77
N SER A 34 -0.33 -51.49 -10.66
CA SER A 34 1.13 -51.48 -10.82
C SER A 34 1.71 -50.81 -9.57
N PRO A 35 2.72 -51.42 -8.91
CA PRO A 35 3.35 -50.84 -7.73
C PRO A 35 4.38 -49.79 -8.17
N ASP A 36 4.84 -48.99 -7.21
CA ASP A 36 5.99 -48.09 -7.30
C ASP A 36 5.73 -46.67 -7.83
N CYS A 37 5.25 -45.79 -6.93
CA CYS A 37 5.99 -44.56 -6.60
C CYS A 37 5.40 -43.93 -5.33
N LEU A 38 6.02 -44.20 -4.17
CA LEU A 38 5.74 -43.41 -2.96
C LEU A 38 6.17 -41.95 -3.22
N PRO A 39 5.33 -40.94 -2.94
CA PRO A 39 5.77 -39.55 -3.02
C PRO A 39 6.83 -39.30 -1.95
N ARG A 40 8.05 -39.04 -2.41
CA ARG A 40 9.19 -38.60 -1.60
C ARG A 40 8.78 -37.40 -0.76
N SER A 41 8.76 -37.59 0.56
CA SER A 41 8.64 -36.52 1.56
C SER A 41 9.51 -35.34 1.12
N GLN A 42 8.85 -34.23 0.78
CA GLN A 42 9.48 -32.98 0.45
C GLN A 42 10.15 -32.50 1.74
N LYS A 43 11.40 -32.88 1.94
CA LYS A 43 12.24 -32.31 3.01
C LYS A 43 12.21 -30.80 2.77
N HIS A 44 11.47 -30.08 3.61
CA HIS A 44 11.55 -28.63 3.68
C HIS A 44 13.02 -28.30 3.88
N SER A 45 13.63 -27.80 2.81
CA SER A 45 14.97 -27.24 2.84
C SER A 45 14.93 -26.14 3.89
N PHE A 46 15.62 -26.36 5.02
CA PHE A 46 16.00 -25.29 5.94
C PHE A 46 16.90 -24.32 5.18
N GLN A 47 16.31 -23.41 4.41
CA GLN A 47 17.04 -22.36 3.72
C GLN A 47 17.55 -21.37 4.78
N ASN A 48 18.83 -21.54 5.11
CA ASN A 48 19.82 -20.56 5.51
C ASN A 48 19.39 -19.41 6.46
N ILE A 49 19.85 -19.51 7.71
CA ILE A 49 19.89 -18.46 8.75
C ILE A 49 20.93 -17.36 8.40
N ARG A 50 21.02 -16.86 7.16
CA ARG A 50 22.10 -15.92 6.77
C ARG A 50 21.72 -14.70 5.96
N THR A 51 20.44 -14.46 5.73
CA THR A 51 19.99 -13.15 5.21
C THR A 51 19.53 -12.26 6.37
N PRO A 52 20.13 -11.08 6.57
CA PRO A 52 19.61 -10.13 7.54
C PRO A 52 18.15 -9.81 7.19
N ARG A 53 17.24 -10.01 8.16
CA ARG A 53 15.85 -9.58 8.04
C ARG A 53 15.77 -8.13 8.49
N TYR A 54 15.11 -7.30 7.69
CA TYR A 54 14.93 -5.88 8.01
C TYR A 54 13.54 -5.63 8.55
N VAL A 55 13.42 -4.56 9.34
CA VAL A 55 12.14 -4.09 9.90
C VAL A 55 11.10 -3.85 8.79
N GLY A 56 11.56 -3.35 7.64
CA GLY A 56 10.71 -3.10 6.47
C GLY A 56 10.32 -4.33 5.65
N ASP A 57 10.59 -5.56 6.10
CA ASP A 57 10.33 -6.79 5.33
C ASP A 57 9.08 -7.53 5.82
N HIS A 58 8.01 -7.55 5.01
CA HIS A 58 6.85 -8.44 5.17
C HIS A 58 6.02 -8.54 3.88
N TYR A 59 5.31 -7.47 3.49
CA TYR A 59 4.62 -7.35 2.20
C TYR A 59 5.59 -6.95 1.07
N PRO A 60 5.33 -7.38 -0.18
CA PRO A 60 6.23 -7.14 -1.30
C PRO A 60 6.27 -5.67 -1.73
N LEU A 61 7.49 -5.14 -1.86
CA LEU A 61 7.74 -3.83 -2.45
C LEU A 61 7.59 -3.86 -3.98
N ILE A 62 7.19 -2.74 -4.56
CA ILE A 62 7.13 -2.52 -6.01
C ILE A 62 8.56 -2.37 -6.54
N ARG A 63 8.99 -3.31 -7.37
CA ARG A 63 10.35 -3.35 -7.93
C ARG A 63 10.43 -2.93 -9.40
N THR A 64 9.29 -2.83 -10.07
CA THR A 64 9.22 -2.52 -11.49
C THR A 64 8.07 -1.59 -11.79
N ILE A 65 8.26 -0.72 -12.78
CA ILE A 65 7.18 0.04 -13.40
C ILE A 65 6.51 -0.71 -14.56
N SER A 66 6.83 -1.98 -14.81
CA SER A 66 6.36 -2.69 -16.01
C SER A 66 6.80 -2.03 -17.31
N PRO A 67 8.12 -1.78 -17.52
CA PRO A 67 8.62 -1.06 -18.70
C PRO A 67 8.28 -1.73 -20.04
N HIS A 68 7.96 -3.02 -20.03
CA HIS A 68 7.50 -3.77 -21.21
C HIS A 68 6.17 -3.23 -21.80
N LEU A 69 5.41 -2.45 -21.03
CA LEU A 69 4.19 -1.78 -21.50
C LEU A 69 4.48 -0.54 -22.36
N ILE A 70 5.74 -0.08 -22.39
CA ILE A 70 6.15 1.10 -23.13
C ILE A 70 6.80 0.64 -24.45
N PRO A 71 6.25 1.02 -25.62
CA PRO A 71 6.85 0.72 -26.91
C PRO A 71 8.24 1.33 -27.07
N ALA A 72 9.11 0.66 -27.83
CA ALA A 72 10.49 1.10 -28.05
C ALA A 72 10.65 2.49 -28.71
N HIS A 73 9.61 3.00 -29.39
CA HIS A 73 9.62 4.33 -30.02
C HIS A 73 9.39 5.47 -29.02
N VAL A 74 8.91 5.18 -27.80
CA VAL A 74 8.67 6.20 -26.78
C VAL A 74 10.01 6.64 -26.19
N ALA A 75 10.21 7.95 -26.08
CA ALA A 75 11.41 8.52 -25.51
C ALA A 75 11.65 8.06 -24.05
N LYS A 76 12.90 7.77 -23.69
CA LYS A 76 13.26 7.25 -22.36
C LYS A 76 13.05 8.25 -21.21
N ASP A 77 12.91 9.52 -21.55
CA ASP A 77 12.61 10.64 -20.66
C ASP A 77 11.12 11.04 -20.66
N HIS A 78 10.25 10.25 -21.31
CA HIS A 78 8.81 10.48 -21.29
C HIS A 78 8.27 10.53 -19.85
N SER A 79 7.40 11.50 -19.57
CA SER A 79 6.93 11.76 -18.20
C SER A 79 6.17 10.60 -17.56
N ALA A 80 5.56 9.71 -18.35
CA ALA A 80 4.95 8.47 -17.86
C ALA A 80 5.93 7.59 -17.06
N ILE A 81 7.18 7.48 -17.53
CA ILE A 81 8.25 6.73 -16.86
C ILE A 81 8.58 7.36 -15.51
N PHE A 82 8.67 8.70 -15.49
CA PHE A 82 8.89 9.46 -14.25
C PHE A 82 7.73 9.28 -13.27
N CYS A 83 6.50 9.51 -13.72
CA CYS A 83 5.29 9.41 -12.90
C CYS A 83 5.14 8.02 -12.27
N ALA A 84 5.26 6.97 -13.07
CA ALA A 84 5.16 5.58 -12.59
C ALA A 84 6.24 5.26 -11.55
N ARG A 85 7.50 5.68 -11.80
CA ARG A 85 8.60 5.44 -10.86
C ARG A 85 8.45 6.23 -9.57
N SER A 86 8.07 7.51 -9.65
CA SER A 86 7.81 8.34 -8.48
C SER A 86 6.65 7.79 -7.65
N MET A 87 5.59 7.30 -8.30
CA MET A 87 4.47 6.66 -7.61
C MET A 87 4.91 5.38 -6.90
N ALA A 88 5.65 4.50 -7.59
CA ALA A 88 6.18 3.27 -7.01
C ALA A 88 7.06 3.53 -5.77
N GLN A 89 7.87 4.59 -5.78
CA GLN A 89 8.71 4.98 -4.64
C GLN A 89 7.87 5.47 -3.46
N MET A 90 6.86 6.31 -3.71
CA MET A 90 5.95 6.77 -2.66
C MET A 90 5.13 5.59 -2.10
N HIS A 91 4.59 4.70 -2.93
CA HIS A 91 3.95 3.47 -2.49
C HIS A 91 4.87 2.63 -1.61
N ASN A 92 6.12 2.41 -2.02
CA ASN A 92 7.09 1.67 -1.21
C ASN A 92 7.37 2.34 0.14
N THR A 93 7.20 3.65 0.29
CA THR A 93 7.25 4.34 1.59
C THR A 93 6.15 3.82 2.52
N VAL A 94 4.91 3.77 2.01
CA VAL A 94 3.74 3.25 2.72
C VAL A 94 3.91 1.77 3.04
N ILE A 95 4.32 0.95 2.06
CA ILE A 95 4.50 -0.49 2.25
C ILE A 95 5.55 -0.78 3.33
N ARG A 96 6.70 -0.09 3.31
CA ARG A 96 7.73 -0.28 4.33
C ARG A 96 7.25 0.10 5.73
N ALA A 97 6.42 1.14 5.84
CA ALA A 97 5.84 1.52 7.11
C ALA A 97 4.84 0.47 7.62
N ILE A 98 3.97 -0.06 6.74
CA ILE A 98 3.06 -1.18 7.09
C ILE A 98 3.88 -2.39 7.56
N ASN A 99 4.95 -2.75 6.85
CA ASN A 99 5.84 -3.85 7.23
C ASN A 99 6.48 -3.62 8.59
N SER A 100 6.95 -2.38 8.85
CA SER A 100 7.51 -2.00 10.14
C SER A 100 6.49 -2.16 11.26
N SER A 101 5.29 -1.61 11.08
CA SER A 101 4.19 -1.73 12.03
C SER A 101 3.82 -3.17 12.32
N TYR A 102 3.74 -4.01 11.28
CA TYR A 102 3.46 -5.43 11.42
C TYR A 102 4.54 -6.15 12.24
N ASN A 103 5.81 -5.94 11.92
CA ASN A 103 6.93 -6.63 12.54
C ASN A 103 7.15 -6.21 14.01
N HIS A 104 6.84 -4.97 14.37
CA HIS A 104 6.97 -4.49 15.74
C HIS A 104 5.76 -4.78 16.63
N ALA A 105 4.57 -5.01 16.05
CA ALA A 105 3.30 -5.03 16.78
C ALA A 105 3.29 -5.89 18.06
N LEU A 106 3.89 -7.09 18.01
CA LEU A 106 3.84 -8.04 19.12
C LEU A 106 4.87 -7.76 20.23
N ALA A 107 5.84 -6.89 19.96
CA ALA A 107 6.93 -6.59 20.88
C ALA A 107 6.85 -5.20 21.51
N VAL A 108 5.81 -4.43 21.20
CA VAL A 108 5.58 -3.12 21.80
C VAL A 108 5.32 -3.30 23.29
N ARG A 109 6.14 -2.64 24.11
CA ARG A 109 5.98 -2.59 25.57
C ARG A 109 5.04 -1.45 25.95
N PHE A 110 4.51 -1.49 27.17
CA PHE A 110 3.56 -0.50 27.68
C PHE A 110 4.09 0.94 27.55
N GLU A 111 5.34 1.18 27.95
CA GLU A 111 6.02 2.48 27.90
C GLU A 111 6.33 2.97 26.48
N ASP A 112 6.19 2.08 25.50
CA ASP A 112 6.54 2.30 24.11
C ASP A 112 5.29 2.42 23.21
N ALA A 113 4.11 2.09 23.75
CA ALA A 113 2.85 2.00 23.01
C ALA A 113 2.36 3.36 22.49
N ASP A 114 2.52 4.44 23.25
CA ASP A 114 2.10 5.78 22.80
C ASP A 114 2.88 6.23 21.55
N ASP A 115 4.21 6.08 21.59
CA ASP A 115 5.10 6.39 20.47
C ASP A 115 4.79 5.53 19.24
N PHE A 116 4.47 4.24 19.45
CA PHE A 116 4.10 3.32 18.37
C PHE A 116 2.75 3.66 17.74
N LEU A 117 1.75 3.98 18.56
CA LEU A 117 0.45 4.45 18.09
C LEU A 117 0.60 5.77 17.34
N PHE A 118 1.43 6.70 17.82
CA PHE A 118 1.73 7.95 17.13
C PHE A 118 2.38 7.73 15.76
N PHE A 119 3.37 6.84 15.66
CA PHE A 119 3.96 6.46 14.37
C PHE A 119 2.90 5.95 13.38
N ASN A 120 1.96 5.13 13.86
CA ASN A 120 0.88 4.59 13.03
C ASN A 120 -0.20 5.61 12.69
N LYS A 121 -0.43 6.64 13.52
CA LYS A 121 -1.29 7.78 13.16
C LYS A 121 -0.75 8.49 11.91
N GLN A 122 0.58 8.61 11.80
CA GLN A 122 1.22 9.19 10.60
C GLN A 122 1.07 8.30 9.37
N LEU A 123 1.14 6.97 9.54
CA LEU A 123 0.83 6.00 8.48
C LEU A 123 -0.61 6.17 7.98
N CYS A 124 -1.61 6.19 8.88
CA CYS A 124 -3.01 6.38 8.50
C CYS A 124 -3.22 7.72 7.78
N ALA A 125 -2.63 8.80 8.30
CA ALA A 125 -2.69 10.12 7.67
C ALA A 125 -2.07 10.10 6.26
N MET A 126 -0.95 9.41 6.07
CA MET A 126 -0.31 9.28 4.76
C MET A 126 -1.17 8.49 3.77
N ILE A 127 -1.74 7.35 4.19
CA ILE A 127 -2.63 6.54 3.33
C ILE A 127 -3.82 7.37 2.86
N ARG A 128 -4.50 8.09 3.78
CA ARG A 128 -5.62 8.98 3.42
C ARG A 128 -5.20 10.11 2.49
N HIS A 129 -4.05 10.73 2.78
CA HIS A 129 -3.53 11.83 1.99
C HIS A 129 -3.21 11.40 0.55
N HIS A 130 -2.53 10.26 0.42
CA HIS A 130 -2.20 9.66 -0.86
C HIS A 130 -3.46 9.33 -1.66
N GLN A 131 -4.39 8.60 -1.06
CA GLN A 131 -5.66 8.25 -1.70
C GLN A 131 -6.43 9.49 -2.15
N THR A 132 -6.56 10.50 -1.29
CA THR A 132 -7.26 11.75 -1.67
C THR A 132 -6.58 12.39 -2.89
N THR A 133 -5.24 12.34 -2.95
CA THR A 133 -4.47 12.91 -4.04
C THR A 133 -4.68 12.16 -5.34
N THR A 134 -4.64 10.83 -5.31
CA THR A 134 -4.88 9.99 -6.48
C THR A 134 -6.30 10.14 -6.99
N ASP A 135 -7.29 10.00 -6.11
CA ASP A 135 -8.69 9.86 -6.47
C ASP A 135 -9.33 11.20 -6.85
N THR A 136 -8.91 12.29 -6.21
CA THR A 136 -9.51 13.62 -6.43
C THR A 136 -8.78 14.42 -7.49
N TYR A 137 -7.47 14.18 -7.68
CA TYR A 137 -6.64 15.06 -8.50
C TYR A 137 -5.92 14.35 -9.64
N LEU A 138 -5.15 13.32 -9.34
CA LEU A 138 -4.24 12.74 -10.31
C LEU A 138 -4.97 11.89 -11.36
N PHE A 139 -5.65 10.83 -10.95
CA PHE A 139 -6.30 9.93 -11.90
C PHE A 139 -7.43 10.59 -12.69
N PRO A 140 -8.29 11.45 -12.10
CA PRO A 140 -9.26 12.20 -12.90
C PRO A 140 -8.62 13.10 -13.96
N ALA A 141 -7.47 13.71 -13.67
CA ALA A 141 -6.77 14.54 -14.65
C ALA A 141 -6.18 13.70 -15.79
N ILE A 142 -5.60 12.54 -15.49
CA ILE A 142 -5.08 11.62 -16.50
C ILE A 142 -6.23 11.04 -17.35
N GLU A 143 -7.32 10.62 -16.70
CA GLU A 143 -8.51 10.09 -17.39
C GLU A 143 -9.08 11.12 -18.37
N LYS A 144 -9.19 12.40 -17.95
CA LYS A 144 -9.61 13.48 -18.86
C LYS A 144 -8.70 13.61 -20.09
N LEU A 145 -7.39 13.53 -19.91
CA LEU A 145 -6.43 13.60 -21.03
C LEU A 145 -6.57 12.38 -21.96
N LEU A 146 -6.74 11.19 -21.39
CA LEU A 146 -6.94 9.97 -22.17
C LEU A 146 -8.24 10.01 -22.98
N LEU A 147 -9.34 10.46 -22.38
CA LEU A 147 -10.63 10.60 -23.07
C LEU A 147 -10.50 11.54 -24.28
N SER A 148 -9.80 12.67 -24.14
CA SER A 148 -9.57 13.60 -25.25
C SER A 148 -8.71 13.02 -26.37
N LYS A 149 -7.85 12.04 -26.07
CA LYS A 149 -6.89 11.48 -27.04
C LYS A 149 -7.36 10.18 -27.69
N THR A 150 -8.12 9.37 -26.96
CA THR A 150 -8.50 8.00 -27.38
C THR A 150 -9.98 7.85 -27.71
N GLY A 151 -10.78 8.91 -27.60
CA GLY A 151 -12.20 8.87 -27.96
C GLY A 151 -13.09 8.08 -26.99
N GLY A 152 -12.58 7.67 -25.82
CA GLY A 152 -13.38 6.99 -24.79
C GLY A 152 -12.92 5.58 -24.40
N ASP A 153 -12.00 4.98 -25.17
CA ASP A 153 -11.68 3.55 -25.04
C ASP A 153 -10.82 3.17 -23.82
N MET A 154 -10.23 4.16 -23.13
CA MET A 154 -9.48 3.93 -21.90
C MET A 154 -10.16 4.54 -20.68
N ASN A 155 -10.95 3.71 -20.00
CA ASN A 155 -11.51 4.02 -18.69
C ASN A 155 -10.51 3.61 -17.58
N ILE A 156 -9.88 4.59 -16.94
CA ILE A 156 -8.97 4.36 -15.80
C ILE A 156 -9.77 4.06 -14.53
N SER A 157 -10.88 4.77 -14.32
CA SER A 157 -11.67 4.67 -13.08
C SER A 157 -12.14 3.23 -12.80
N SER A 158 -12.52 2.47 -13.83
CA SER A 158 -12.89 1.04 -13.72
C SER A 158 -11.72 0.13 -13.33
N LYS A 159 -10.47 0.46 -13.71
CA LYS A 159 -9.27 -0.30 -13.36
C LYS A 159 -8.80 -0.07 -11.93
N ILE A 160 -9.26 1.01 -11.30
CA ILE A 160 -8.84 1.45 -9.96
C ILE A 160 -9.98 1.30 -8.93
N ALA A 161 -11.20 0.95 -9.35
CA ALA A 161 -12.42 0.82 -8.53
C ALA A 161 -12.40 -0.23 -7.38
N GLU A 162 -11.26 -0.83 -7.05
CA GLU A 162 -11.10 -1.71 -5.88
C GLU A 162 -10.95 -0.95 -4.54
N HIS A 163 -10.88 0.40 -4.54
CA HIS A 163 -10.69 1.22 -3.34
C HIS A 163 -11.68 0.93 -2.21
N GLU A 164 -12.97 0.76 -2.51
CA GLU A 164 -13.99 0.60 -1.47
C GLU A 164 -13.76 -0.65 -0.59
N ARG A 165 -13.22 -1.72 -1.19
CA ARG A 165 -13.12 -3.03 -0.55
C ARG A 165 -12.17 -3.04 0.64
N PHE A 166 -11.00 -2.41 0.52
CA PHE A 166 -10.04 -2.35 1.63
C PHE A 166 -10.29 -1.17 2.57
N MET A 167 -10.96 -0.11 2.09
CA MET A 167 -11.17 1.11 2.87
C MET A 167 -12.07 0.91 4.09
N HIS A 168 -13.00 -0.05 4.06
CA HIS A 168 -13.76 -0.41 5.25
C HIS A 168 -12.84 -0.96 6.35
N SER A 169 -12.03 -1.98 6.04
CA SER A 169 -11.08 -2.58 6.99
C SER A 169 -10.02 -1.57 7.46
N PHE A 170 -9.53 -0.71 6.56
CA PHE A 170 -8.59 0.35 6.91
C PHE A 170 -9.18 1.35 7.92
N LYS A 171 -10.48 1.72 7.80
CA LYS A 171 -11.14 2.60 8.78
C LYS A 171 -11.18 1.99 10.18
N LEU A 172 -11.28 0.66 10.29
CA LEU A 172 -11.22 -0.03 11.59
C LEU A 172 -9.80 0.05 12.19
N PHE A 173 -8.77 -0.21 11.40
CA PHE A 173 -7.38 -0.04 11.82
C PHE A 173 -7.10 1.40 12.26
N GLU A 174 -7.57 2.37 11.48
CA GLU A 174 -7.39 3.77 11.79
C GLU A 174 -8.13 4.17 13.06
N ALA A 175 -9.38 3.73 13.25
CA ALA A 175 -10.13 4.00 14.47
C ALA A 175 -9.40 3.42 15.70
N TYR A 176 -8.85 2.21 15.59
CA TYR A 176 -8.03 1.61 16.65
C TYR A 176 -6.81 2.50 16.95
N VAL A 177 -6.03 2.86 15.94
CA VAL A 177 -4.83 3.69 16.10
C VAL A 177 -5.14 5.07 16.68
N GLN A 178 -6.29 5.65 16.35
CA GLN A 178 -6.69 6.97 16.84
C GLN A 178 -7.18 6.96 18.29
N ARG A 179 -7.88 5.90 18.71
CA ARG A 179 -8.65 5.87 19.96
C ARG A 179 -8.01 5.06 21.08
N THR A 180 -7.16 4.08 20.73
CA THR A 180 -6.54 3.18 21.72
C THR A 180 -5.61 3.97 22.63
N LYS A 181 -5.77 3.81 23.94
CA LYS A 181 -4.80 4.32 24.92
C LYS A 181 -3.60 3.38 25.02
N PRO A 182 -2.41 3.86 25.42
CA PRO A 182 -1.23 3.00 25.57
C PRO A 182 -1.47 1.74 26.42
N ALA A 183 -2.23 1.88 27.51
CA ALA A 183 -2.60 0.79 28.41
C ALA A 183 -3.52 -0.28 27.80
N GLU A 184 -4.22 0.07 26.72
CA GLU A 184 -5.19 -0.78 26.02
C GLU A 184 -4.59 -1.41 24.76
N TYR A 185 -3.31 -1.13 24.46
CA TYR A 185 -2.66 -1.64 23.26
C TYR A 185 -2.49 -3.16 23.33
N VAL A 186 -3.07 -3.85 22.34
CA VAL A 186 -2.92 -5.29 22.14
C VAL A 186 -2.28 -5.55 20.79
N GLY A 187 -1.02 -6.01 20.80
CA GLY A 187 -0.24 -6.27 19.58
C GLY A 187 -0.90 -7.26 18.62
N ARG A 188 -1.55 -8.32 19.14
CA ARG A 188 -2.28 -9.30 18.32
C ARG A 188 -3.45 -8.67 17.57
N THR A 189 -4.26 -7.88 18.26
CA THR A 189 -5.39 -7.13 17.66
C THR A 189 -4.88 -6.17 16.58
N PHE A 190 -3.81 -5.43 16.89
CA PHE A 190 -3.20 -4.50 15.95
C PHE A 190 -2.69 -5.22 14.67
N ARG A 191 -2.01 -6.36 14.82
CA ARG A 191 -1.52 -7.16 13.68
C ARG A 191 -2.68 -7.71 12.84
N HIS A 192 -3.72 -8.21 13.47
CA HIS A 192 -4.92 -8.69 12.78
C HIS A 192 -5.61 -7.57 11.98
N LEU A 193 -5.68 -6.36 12.53
CA LEU A 193 -6.21 -5.20 11.81
C LEU A 193 -5.36 -4.88 10.57
N ILE A 194 -4.03 -4.95 10.65
CA ILE A 194 -3.16 -4.80 9.46
C ILE A 194 -3.48 -5.88 8.42
N GLU A 195 -3.56 -7.14 8.82
CA GLU A 195 -3.85 -8.28 7.92
C GLU A 195 -5.22 -8.13 7.23
N SER A 196 -6.18 -7.45 7.86
CA SER A 196 -7.52 -7.25 7.31
C SER A 196 -7.60 -6.26 6.13
N PHE A 197 -6.64 -5.34 5.99
CA PHE A 197 -6.64 -4.34 4.90
C PHE A 197 -5.40 -4.39 4.01
N ALA A 198 -4.23 -4.70 4.58
CA ALA A 198 -2.96 -4.54 3.90
C ALA A 198 -2.87 -5.36 2.62
N PRO A 199 -3.21 -6.66 2.55
CA PRO A 199 -3.07 -7.43 1.31
C PRO A 199 -3.74 -6.78 0.09
N ARG A 200 -4.96 -6.25 0.27
CA ARG A 200 -5.71 -5.55 -0.78
C ARG A 200 -5.16 -4.17 -1.09
N LEU A 201 -4.78 -3.40 -0.07
CA LEU A 201 -4.11 -2.11 -0.28
C LEU A 201 -2.81 -2.31 -1.05
N ILE A 202 -1.97 -3.28 -0.68
CA ILE A 202 -0.70 -3.56 -1.36
C ILE A 202 -0.95 -3.91 -2.83
N GLN A 203 -1.88 -4.81 -3.13
CA GLN A 203 -2.23 -5.15 -4.51
C GLN A 203 -2.66 -3.91 -5.30
N HIS A 204 -3.55 -3.11 -4.73
CA HIS A 204 -4.02 -1.86 -5.33
C HIS A 204 -2.87 -0.88 -5.63
N LEU A 205 -1.92 -0.69 -4.70
CA LEU A 205 -0.74 0.14 -4.92
C LEU A 205 0.17 -0.40 -6.05
N HIS A 206 0.23 -1.72 -6.26
CA HIS A 206 0.93 -2.31 -7.41
C HIS A 206 0.17 -2.06 -8.73
N ASP A 207 -1.17 -2.19 -8.72
CA ASP A 207 -2.02 -2.08 -9.91
C ASP A 207 -2.07 -0.65 -10.49
N GLU A 208 -1.90 0.37 -9.66
CA GLU A 208 -1.79 1.77 -10.11
C GLU A 208 -0.55 2.03 -10.98
N ILE A 209 0.52 1.23 -10.84
CA ILE A 209 1.79 1.48 -11.54
C ILE A 209 1.70 1.21 -13.04
N PRO A 210 1.13 0.07 -13.51
CA PRO A 210 0.82 -0.14 -14.92
C PRO A 210 -0.08 0.93 -15.54
N VAL A 211 -1.01 1.52 -14.77
CA VAL A 211 -1.87 2.61 -15.25
C VAL A 211 -1.04 3.83 -15.62
N LEU A 212 -0.17 4.29 -14.71
CA LEU A 212 0.72 5.42 -14.98
C LEU A 212 1.73 5.12 -16.09
N THR A 213 2.18 3.88 -16.17
CA THR A 213 3.12 3.44 -17.21
C THR A 213 2.46 3.49 -18.58
N SER A 214 1.21 3.03 -18.69
CA SER A 214 0.42 3.03 -19.92
C SER A 214 0.02 4.45 -20.37
N ALA A 215 0.18 5.45 -19.51
CA ALA A 215 -0.01 6.86 -19.87
C ALA A 215 1.07 7.40 -20.82
N TRP A 216 2.03 6.57 -21.28
CA TRP A 216 2.95 6.91 -22.36
C TRP A 216 2.24 7.35 -23.64
N VAL A 217 0.99 6.93 -23.83
CA VAL A 217 0.19 7.36 -24.99
C VAL A 217 -0.11 8.86 -24.97
N LEU A 218 -0.04 9.53 -23.82
CA LEU A 218 -0.32 10.97 -23.69
C LEU A 218 0.87 11.82 -24.17
N ASP A 219 0.64 13.11 -24.39
CA ASP A 219 1.76 14.03 -24.51
C ASP A 219 2.55 14.10 -23.19
N SER A 220 3.87 14.05 -23.28
CA SER A 220 4.76 14.05 -22.12
C SER A 220 4.61 15.32 -21.28
N GLY A 221 4.47 16.48 -21.91
CA GLY A 221 4.33 17.78 -21.26
C GLY A 221 2.99 17.92 -20.54
N GLU A 222 1.89 17.50 -21.18
CA GLU A 222 0.56 17.52 -20.59
C GLU A 222 0.45 16.60 -19.36
N LEU A 223 0.99 15.39 -19.46
CA LEU A 223 1.02 14.45 -18.34
C LEU A 223 1.88 14.99 -17.18
N MET A 224 3.04 15.57 -17.47
CA MET A 224 3.88 16.19 -16.43
C MET A 224 3.18 17.38 -15.76
N LYS A 225 2.44 18.18 -16.53
CA LYS A 225 1.64 19.30 -16.01
C LYS A 225 0.52 18.80 -15.10
N ALA A 226 -0.19 17.74 -15.48
CA ALA A 226 -1.20 17.10 -14.65
C ALA A 226 -0.59 16.57 -13.35
N TRP A 227 0.53 15.85 -13.43
CA TRP A 227 1.26 15.33 -12.26
C TRP A 227 1.65 16.44 -11.27
N LYS A 228 2.31 17.50 -11.75
CA LYS A 228 2.75 18.64 -10.92
C LYS A 228 1.57 19.34 -10.26
N LYS A 229 0.49 19.61 -11.01
CA LYS A 229 -0.71 20.27 -10.49
C LYS A 229 -1.39 19.44 -9.41
N SER A 230 -1.44 18.12 -9.57
CA SER A 230 -2.01 17.23 -8.55
C SER A 230 -1.16 17.19 -7.28
N HIS A 231 0.17 17.15 -7.41
CA HIS A 231 1.10 17.23 -6.28
C HIS A 231 1.07 18.59 -5.58
N GLU A 232 0.91 19.69 -6.31
CA GLU A 232 0.78 21.02 -5.70
C GLU A 232 -0.49 21.11 -4.83
N LYS A 233 -1.62 20.60 -5.34
CA LYS A 233 -2.88 20.53 -4.57
C LYS A 233 -2.76 19.62 -3.35
N ALA A 234 -2.03 18.51 -3.48
CA ALA A 234 -1.71 17.62 -2.36
C ALA A 234 -0.85 18.35 -1.33
N SER A 235 0.26 18.99 -1.73
CA SER A 235 1.18 19.68 -0.82
C SER A 235 0.52 20.81 -0.01
N ARG A 236 -0.49 21.51 -0.56
CA ARG A 236 -1.28 22.50 0.19
C ARG A 236 -2.10 21.89 1.33
N ARG A 237 -2.32 20.57 1.29
CA ARG A 237 -3.02 19.77 2.31
C ARG A 237 -2.08 18.84 3.07
N ALA A 238 -0.81 18.76 2.68
CA ALA A 238 0.15 17.83 3.27
C ALA A 238 0.46 18.25 4.71
N GLY A 239 0.61 17.24 5.57
CA GLY A 239 0.77 17.42 7.00
C GLY A 239 2.06 18.14 7.41
N SER A 240 2.08 18.52 8.68
CA SER A 240 3.14 19.23 9.37
C SER A 240 4.53 18.60 9.19
N GLN A 241 5.57 19.30 9.63
CA GLN A 241 6.98 18.84 9.62
C GLN A 241 7.19 17.44 10.23
N VAL A 242 6.26 16.98 11.08
CA VAL A 242 6.19 15.60 11.61
C VAL A 242 6.06 14.56 10.50
N GLN A 243 5.20 14.80 9.51
CA GLN A 243 4.97 13.86 8.42
C GLN A 243 6.18 13.79 7.47
N ALA A 244 6.94 14.89 7.34
CA ALA A 244 8.21 14.89 6.62
C ALA A 244 9.25 13.96 7.30
N CYS A 245 9.39 14.01 8.63
CA CYS A 245 10.25 13.07 9.37
C CYS A 245 9.83 11.62 9.14
N TRP A 246 8.51 11.36 9.19
CA TRP A 246 7.96 10.03 8.95
C TRP A 246 8.29 9.52 7.54
N VAL A 247 8.09 10.35 6.50
CA VAL A 247 8.42 9.98 5.11
C VAL A 247 9.89 9.63 4.97
N LEU A 248 10.78 10.43 5.55
CA LEU A 248 12.23 10.21 5.50
C LEU A 248 12.63 8.91 6.20
N GLY A 249 12.11 8.65 7.40
CA GLY A 249 12.37 7.39 8.11
C GLY A 249 11.79 6.15 7.42
N CYS A 250 10.81 6.33 6.54
CA CYS A 250 10.22 5.24 5.75
C CYS A 250 10.88 5.04 4.37
N GLN A 251 11.93 5.80 4.04
CA GLN A 251 12.71 5.61 2.82
C GLN A 251 13.81 4.57 2.97
N ASP A 252 14.20 3.95 1.84
CA ASP A 252 15.40 3.14 1.73
C ASP A 252 16.19 3.64 0.51
N ARG A 253 17.34 4.28 0.76
CA ARG A 253 18.17 4.85 -0.32
C ARG A 253 18.89 3.80 -1.15
N SER A 254 19.01 2.58 -0.63
CA SER A 254 19.59 1.46 -1.37
C SER A 254 18.59 0.77 -2.31
N PHE A 255 17.29 1.00 -2.11
CA PHE A 255 16.25 0.36 -2.90
C PHE A 255 16.18 0.95 -4.31
N GLN A 256 16.03 0.07 -5.30
CA GLN A 256 15.97 0.43 -6.71
C GLN A 256 14.69 -0.08 -7.36
N VAL A 257 14.13 0.73 -8.25
CA VAL A 257 13.00 0.36 -9.12
C VAL A 257 13.53 0.30 -10.55
N ASP A 258 13.47 -0.88 -11.18
CA ASP A 258 14.08 -1.17 -12.48
C ASP A 258 15.57 -0.78 -12.56
N GLY A 259 16.33 -1.08 -11.50
CA GLY A 259 17.77 -0.76 -11.43
C GLY A 259 18.09 0.73 -11.29
N ARG A 260 17.08 1.59 -11.10
CA ARG A 260 17.28 3.03 -10.82
C ARG A 260 17.08 3.35 -9.36
N ALA A 261 17.97 4.19 -8.83
CA ALA A 261 17.95 4.63 -7.44
C ALA A 261 16.66 5.39 -7.07
N CYS A 262 16.34 5.39 -5.77
CA CYS A 262 15.27 6.18 -5.20
C CYS A 262 15.65 7.67 -5.16
N GLU A 263 14.91 8.52 -5.87
CA GLU A 263 15.05 9.98 -5.81
C GLU A 263 13.98 10.63 -4.92
N PHE A 264 13.07 9.82 -4.33
CA PHE A 264 12.01 10.28 -3.46
C PHE A 264 12.41 10.24 -1.97
N PRO A 265 12.01 11.24 -1.16
CA PRO A 265 11.47 12.52 -1.60
C PRO A 265 12.57 13.37 -2.27
N ASN A 266 12.25 14.04 -3.38
CA ASN A 266 13.20 14.89 -4.09
C ASN A 266 13.32 16.24 -3.36
N VAL A 267 14.00 16.20 -2.21
CA VAL A 267 14.31 17.36 -1.38
C VAL A 267 15.80 17.61 -1.38
N THR A 268 16.20 18.88 -1.35
CA THR A 268 17.61 19.25 -1.27
C THR A 268 18.21 18.75 0.05
N GLY A 269 19.51 18.44 0.05
CA GLY A 269 20.20 17.93 1.24
C GLY A 269 20.08 18.83 2.48
N LEU A 270 19.94 20.15 2.28
CA LEU A 270 19.71 21.11 3.37
C LEU A 270 18.34 20.93 4.03
N VAL A 271 17.27 20.78 3.24
CA VAL A 271 15.92 20.52 3.76
C VAL A 271 15.90 19.18 4.51
N HIS A 272 16.54 18.17 3.94
CA HIS A 272 16.68 16.86 4.57
C HIS A 272 17.33 16.96 5.96
N TRP A 273 18.44 17.71 6.05
CA TRP A 273 19.14 17.93 7.31
C TRP A 273 18.32 18.72 8.34
N LEU A 274 17.64 19.80 7.92
CA LEU A 274 16.80 20.61 8.82
C LEU A 274 15.66 19.80 9.42
N VAL A 275 14.97 19.01 8.59
CA VAL A 275 13.89 18.14 9.05
C VAL A 275 14.41 17.11 10.06
N GLY A 276 15.54 16.47 9.76
CA GLY A 276 16.15 15.50 10.66
C GLY A 276 16.62 16.10 11.99
N ARG A 277 17.27 17.27 11.96
CA ARG A 277 17.90 17.86 13.16
C ARG A 277 16.88 18.52 14.10
N LEU A 278 15.88 19.21 13.57
CA LEU A 278 14.94 20.00 14.37
C LEU A 278 13.71 19.17 14.77
N TYR A 279 13.12 18.45 13.82
CA TYR A 279 11.85 17.75 14.03
C TYR A 279 12.03 16.27 14.36
N GLY A 280 13.19 15.69 13.99
CA GLY A 280 13.58 14.36 14.43
C GLY A 280 13.64 14.23 15.95
N LYS A 281 14.12 15.27 16.65
CA LYS A 281 14.25 15.26 18.13
C LYS A 281 12.90 15.25 18.85
N LYS A 282 11.92 16.02 18.37
CA LYS A 282 10.62 16.20 19.05
C LYS A 282 9.84 14.88 19.22
N HIS A 283 10.00 13.94 18.29
CA HIS A 283 9.31 12.64 18.28
C HIS A 283 10.29 11.48 18.09
N GLU A 284 11.53 11.61 18.59
CA GLU A 284 12.60 10.64 18.35
C GLU A 284 12.23 9.21 18.73
N ARG A 285 11.47 9.05 19.82
CA ARG A 285 11.01 7.75 20.32
C ARG A 285 9.99 7.09 19.39
N ALA A 286 9.22 7.87 18.63
CA ALA A 286 8.34 7.33 17.60
C ALA A 286 9.14 6.95 16.33
N TRP A 287 10.21 7.67 16.01
CA TRP A 287 11.01 7.42 14.81
C TRP A 287 11.91 6.19 14.90
N ARG A 288 12.02 5.53 16.06
CA ARG A 288 12.65 4.21 16.17
C ARG A 288 11.85 3.11 15.45
N TRP A 289 10.55 3.32 15.27
CA TRP A 289 9.64 2.42 14.53
C TRP A 289 9.69 2.64 13.02
N CYS A 290 10.49 3.58 12.54
CA CYS A 290 10.73 3.73 11.12
C CYS A 290 11.53 2.53 10.60
N PRO A 291 11.23 1.99 9.40
CA PRO A 291 11.97 0.87 8.81
C PRO A 291 13.42 1.23 8.45
N SER A 292 13.73 2.53 8.37
CA SER A 292 15.07 3.08 8.18
C SER A 292 15.35 4.20 9.18
N ASP A 293 16.60 4.63 9.26
CA ASP A 293 16.92 5.92 9.88
C ASP A 293 16.51 7.08 8.98
N LEU A 294 16.61 8.31 9.49
CA LEU A 294 16.24 9.50 8.73
C LEU A 294 17.18 9.75 7.54
N GLN A 295 18.32 9.06 7.44
CA GLN A 295 19.20 9.11 6.28
C GLN A 295 18.85 8.04 5.25
N GLY A 296 17.83 7.21 5.48
CA GLY A 296 17.38 6.16 4.59
C GLY A 296 18.22 4.88 4.64
N ARG A 297 18.99 4.66 5.71
CA ARG A 297 19.66 3.38 5.97
C ARG A 297 18.70 2.44 6.68
N ARG A 298 18.51 1.25 6.11
CA ARG A 298 17.57 0.24 6.62
C ARG A 298 17.94 -0.21 8.04
N ARG A 299 16.92 -0.46 8.86
CA ARG A 299 17.07 -1.04 10.19
C ARG A 299 16.90 -2.56 10.15
N LEU A 300 17.80 -3.26 10.82
CA LEU A 300 17.68 -4.70 11.03
C LEU A 300 16.52 -5.00 11.98
N LEU A 301 15.79 -6.07 11.72
CA LEU A 301 14.81 -6.59 12.65
C LEU A 301 15.58 -7.26 13.80
N PRO A 302 15.40 -6.81 15.06
CA PRO A 302 16.06 -7.44 16.20
C PRO A 302 15.75 -8.95 16.29
N PRO A 303 16.75 -9.80 16.61
CA PRO A 303 16.57 -11.26 16.66
C PRO A 303 15.40 -11.73 17.55
N GLU A 304 15.16 -11.03 18.65
CA GLU A 304 14.07 -11.29 19.59
C GLU A 304 12.68 -11.16 18.95
N PHE A 305 12.52 -10.35 17.90
CA PHE A 305 11.25 -10.20 17.18
C PHE A 305 11.10 -11.21 16.05
N ALA A 306 12.19 -11.81 15.58
CA ALA A 306 12.17 -12.82 14.52
C ALA A 306 11.54 -14.15 14.99
N CYS A 307 11.63 -14.48 16.28
CA CYS A 307 10.99 -15.67 16.87
C CYS A 307 9.48 -15.50 17.09
N ILE A 308 9.01 -14.28 17.38
CA ILE A 308 7.59 -13.97 17.62
C ILE A 308 6.82 -13.83 16.29
N ALA A 309 7.52 -13.62 15.18
CA ALA A 309 6.94 -13.47 13.86
C ALA A 309 6.60 -14.81 13.14
N ARG A 310 6.91 -15.96 13.75
CA ARG A 310 6.55 -17.30 13.24
C ARG A 310 5.17 -17.73 13.71
#